data_AF-A0A2S7XSG3-F1
#
_entry.id   AF-A0A2S7XSG3-F1
#
_cell.length_a   1.000
_cell.length_b   1.000
_cell.length_c   1.000
_cell.angle_alpha   90.00
_cell.angle_beta   90.00
_cell.angle_gamma   90.00
#
_symmetry.space_group_name_H-M   'P 1'
#
loop_
_entity.id
_entity.type
_entity.pdbx_description
1 polymer ?
#
loop_
_entity_poly.entity_id
_entity_poly.type
_entity_poly.pdbx_seq_one_letter_code
_entity_poly.pdbx_strand_id
1 'polypeptide(L)' 'MKKLKTTDALRSEYKRSDFGELVRGKYADRITEESNVVLLEPDIARAFPNDEAVNKALRYLLEVAEVSTRLINR' A
#
# COMPACT_ATOMS: atom_id res chain seq x y z
N MET A 1 25.72 -3.87 20.81
CA MET A 1 24.77 -3.45 19.76
C MET A 1 25.18 -2.07 19.27
N LYS A 2 25.66 -1.92 18.02
CA LYS A 2 25.99 -0.60 17.47
C LYS A 2 24.69 0.12 17.11
N LYS A 3 24.41 1.21 17.83
CA LYS A 3 23.24 2.08 17.59
C LYS A 3 23.42 2.73 16.22
N LEU A 4 22.59 2.36 15.24
CA LEU A 4 22.50 3.09 13.97
C LEU A 4 22.00 4.49 14.32
N LYS A 5 22.86 5.50 14.21
CA LYS A 5 22.43 6.89 14.25
C LYS A 5 21.59 7.11 13.00
N THR A 6 20.27 7.18 13.16
CA THR A 6 19.38 7.73 12.13
C THR A 6 19.76 9.19 11.99
N THR A 7 20.75 9.48 11.16
CA THR A 7 20.96 10.84 10.68
C THR A 7 19.73 11.17 9.87
N ASP A 8 18.92 12.07 10.42
CA ASP A 8 17.90 12.84 9.71
C ASP A 8 18.63 13.69 8.64
N ALA A 9 19.10 13.01 7.59
CA ALA A 9 20.11 13.51 6.65
C ALA A 9 19.48 14.15 5.41
N LEU A 10 18.20 14.49 5.48
CA LEU A 10 17.54 15.26 4.43
C LEU A 10 18.01 16.71 4.53
N ARG A 11 18.57 17.23 3.45
CA ARG A 11 18.96 18.64 3.36
C ARG A 11 17.70 19.50 3.20
N SER A 12 17.74 20.73 3.69
CA SER A 12 16.64 21.70 3.52
C SER A 12 16.38 22.04 2.06
N GLU A 13 17.41 21.97 1.21
CA GLU A 13 17.30 22.18 -0.22
C GLU A 13 18.29 21.30 -1.00
N TYR A 14 17.97 21.08 -2.28
CA TYR A 14 18.83 20.42 -3.25
C TYR A 14 18.97 21.30 -4.49
N LYS A 15 20.17 21.32 -5.08
CA LYS A 15 20.48 22.02 -6.33
C LYS A 15 20.36 21.05 -7.50
N ARG A 16 20.13 21.58 -8.71
CA ARG A 16 20.08 20.75 -9.93
C ARG A 16 21.34 19.90 -10.13
N SER A 17 22.50 20.41 -9.72
CA SER A 17 23.80 19.73 -9.76
C SER A 17 23.91 18.53 -8.82
N ASP A 18 23.05 18.43 -7.80
CA ASP A 18 23.03 17.30 -6.88
C ASP A 18 22.41 16.05 -7.52
N PHE A 19 21.69 16.22 -8.62
CA PHE A 19 21.06 15.15 -9.36
C PHE A 19 21.80 14.90 -10.69
N GLY A 20 21.95 13.64 -11.06
CA GLY A 20 22.46 13.24 -12.37
C GLY A 20 21.47 13.52 -13.51
N GLU A 21 21.47 12.63 -14.50
CA GLU A 21 20.45 12.65 -15.56
C GLU A 21 19.07 12.31 -14.97
N LEU A 22 18.10 13.19 -15.22
CA LEU A 22 16.72 13.01 -14.78
C LEU A 22 15.97 12.24 -15.88
N VAL A 23 15.73 10.96 -15.63
CA VAL A 23 15.05 10.06 -16.58
C VAL A 23 13.56 10.02 -16.25
N ARG A 24 12.72 10.42 -17.21
CA ARG A 24 11.27 10.29 -17.09
C ARG A 24 10.89 8.81 -16.99
N GLY A 25 10.08 8.45 -16.00
CA GLY A 25 9.59 7.08 -15.83
C GLY A 25 10.63 6.08 -15.29
N LYS A 26 11.76 6.53 -14.71
CA LYS A 26 12.83 5.67 -14.18
C LYS A 26 12.35 4.51 -13.27
N TYR A 27 11.23 4.68 -12.58
CA TYR A 27 10.63 3.68 -11.69
C TYR A 27 9.19 3.35 -12.05
N ALA A 28 8.72 3.71 -13.25
CA ALA A 28 7.34 3.47 -13.66
C ALA A 28 7.01 1.97 -13.66
N ASP A 29 7.93 1.14 -14.16
CA ASP A 29 7.74 -0.31 -14.21
C ASP A 29 7.65 -0.93 -12.80
N ARG A 30 8.43 -0.42 -11.83
CA ARG A 30 8.38 -0.89 -10.44
C ARG A 30 7.05 -0.59 -9.74
N ILE A 31 6.38 0.50 -10.14
CA ILE A 31 5.05 0.82 -9.61
C ILE A 31 4.03 -0.23 -10.03
N THR A 32 4.19 -0.82 -11.22
CA THR A 32 3.27 -1.86 -11.70
C THR A 32 3.49 -3.21 -11.03
N GLU A 33 4.73 -3.51 -10.60
CA GLU A 33 5.07 -4.76 -9.93
C GLU A 33 4.61 -4.79 -8.46
N GLU A 34 4.67 -3.65 -7.76
CA GLU A 34 4.42 -3.57 -6.31
C GLU A 34 3.62 -2.32 -5.91
N SER A 35 2.41 -2.14 -6.46
CA SER A 35 1.53 -1.07 -5.99
C SER A 35 0.81 -1.46 -4.69
N ASN A 36 1.10 -0.75 -3.61
CA ASN A 36 0.32 -0.81 -2.36
C ASN A 36 -1.05 -0.10 -2.46
N VAL A 37 -1.38 0.48 -3.63
CA VAL A 37 -2.63 1.22 -3.86
C VAL A 37 -3.48 0.45 -4.86
N VAL A 38 -4.71 0.15 -4.45
CA VAL A 38 -5.73 -0.49 -5.29
C VAL A 38 -6.87 0.49 -5.50
N LEU A 39 -7.23 0.73 -6.76
CA LEU A 39 -8.38 1.55 -7.11
C LEU A 39 -9.64 0.68 -7.08
N LEU A 40 -10.60 1.07 -6.26
CA LEU A 40 -11.92 0.42 -6.22
C LEU A 40 -12.78 0.87 -7.39
N GLU A 41 -13.69 0.00 -7.82
CA GLU A 41 -14.72 0.37 -8.78
C GLU A 41 -15.62 1.50 -8.22
N PRO A 42 -16.16 2.40 -9.06
CA PRO A 42 -16.84 3.61 -8.59
C PRO A 42 -18.07 3.37 -7.71
N ASP A 43 -18.76 2.25 -7.90
CA ASP A 43 -19.89 1.82 -7.09
C ASP A 43 -19.45 1.30 -5.72
N ILE A 44 -18.39 0.49 -5.66
CA ILE A 44 -17.79 0.00 -4.41
C ILE A 44 -17.22 1.17 -3.61
N ALA A 45 -16.49 2.08 -4.26
CA ALA A 45 -15.95 3.28 -3.62
C ALA A 45 -17.05 4.19 -3.05
N ARG A 46 -18.25 4.18 -3.63
CA ARG A 46 -19.41 4.93 -3.10
C ARG A 46 -20.01 4.26 -1.87
N ALA A 47 -19.93 2.93 -1.78
CA ALA A 47 -20.40 2.17 -0.63
C ALA A 47 -19.45 2.24 0.57
N PHE A 48 -18.14 2.35 0.32
CA PHE A 48 -17.11 2.37 1.35
C PHE A 48 -16.38 3.72 1.40
N PRO A 49 -16.58 4.55 2.44
CA PRO A 49 -16.03 5.90 2.50
C PRO A 49 -14.52 5.97 2.76
N ASN A 50 -13.91 4.91 3.30
CA ASN A 50 -12.47 4.84 3.61
C ASN A 50 -11.96 3.40 3.66
N ASP A 51 -10.63 3.26 3.81
CA ASP A 51 -9.91 1.99 3.92
C ASP A 51 -10.30 1.17 5.15
N GLU A 52 -10.56 1.81 6.29
CA GLU A 52 -11.02 1.14 7.52
C GLU A 52 -12.34 0.38 7.28
N ALA A 53 -13.30 1.01 6.60
CA ALA A 53 -14.59 0.41 6.27
C ALA A 53 -14.45 -0.80 5.34
N VAL A 54 -13.58 -0.70 4.31
CA VAL A 54 -13.28 -1.80 3.39
C VAL A 54 -12.64 -2.96 4.15
N ASN A 55 -11.59 -2.69 4.93
CA ASN A 55 -10.84 -3.71 5.65
C ASN A 55 -11.71 -4.43 6.68
N LYS A 56 -12.61 -3.71 7.36
CA LYS A 56 -13.56 -4.31 8.29
C LYS A 56 -14.51 -5.27 7.58
N ALA A 57 -15.06 -4.89 6.42
CA ALA A 57 -15.94 -5.75 5.63
C ALA A 57 -15.22 -7.01 5.15
N LEU A 58 -13.98 -6.88 4.66
CA LEU A 58 -13.19 -8.03 4.22
C LEU A 58 -12.84 -8.99 5.37
N ARG A 59 -12.52 -8.47 6.55
CA ARG A 59 -12.29 -9.33 7.75
C ARG A 59 -13.55 -10.10 8.13
N TYR A 60 -14.70 -9.45 8.13
CA TYR A 60 -15.97 -10.12 8.41
C TYR A 60 -16.26 -11.24 7.40
N LEU A 61 -15.98 -11.01 6.11
CA LEU A 61 -16.13 -12.02 5.07
C LEU A 61 -15.21 -13.23 5.32
N LEU A 62 -13.96 -13.00 5.74
CA LEU A 62 -13.03 -14.07 6.10
C LEU A 62 -13.54 -14.91 7.27
N GLU A 63 -14.05 -14.27 8.32
CA GLU A 63 -14.65 -14.97 9.47
C GLU A 63 -15.81 -15.87 9.05
N VAL A 64 -16.71 -15.36 8.20
CA VAL A 64 -17.84 -16.15 7.66
C VAL A 64 -17.34 -17.33 6.82
N ALA A 65 -16.34 -17.11 5.97
CA ALA A 65 -15.74 -18.16 5.14
C ALA A 65 -15.07 -19.26 6.00
N GLU A 66 -14.37 -18.88 7.06
CA GLU A 66 -13.76 -19.84 8.01
C GLU A 66 -14.80 -20.65 8.79
N VAL A 67 -15.91 -20.03 9.17
CA VAL A 67 -17.00 -20.75 9.84
C VAL A 67 -17.66 -21.73 8.87
N SER A 68 -17.96 -21.29 7.65
CA SER A 68 -18.57 -22.11 6.61
C SER A 68 -17.71 -23.32 6.25
N THR A 69 -16.40 -23.13 6.02
CA THR A 69 -15.46 -24.23 5.73
C THR A 69 -15.33 -25.21 6.88
N ARG A 70 -15.32 -24.75 8.14
CA ARG A 70 -15.32 -25.63 9.32
C ARG A 70 -16.59 -26.46 9.45
N LEU A 71 -17.74 -25.93 9.05
CA LEU A 71 -19.02 -26.67 9.07
C LEU A 71 -19.06 -27.76 7.99
N ILE A 72 -18.43 -27.53 6.84
CA ILE A 72 -18.38 -28.49 5.71
C ILE A 72 -17.40 -29.63 5.98
N ASN A 73 -16.28 -29.36 6.66
CA ASN A 73 -15.24 -30.34 6.96
C ASN A 73 -15.51 -31.16 8.24
N ARG A 74 -16.73 -31.14 8.75
CA ARG A 74 -17.14 -31.82 10.00
C ARG A 74 -18.11 -32.96 9.70
#